data_AF-F7NPP8-F1
#
_entry.id   AF-F7NPP8-F1
#
_cell.length_a   1.000
_cell.length_b   1.000
_cell.length_c   1.000
_cell.angle_alpha   90.00
_cell.angle_beta   90.00
_cell.angle_gamma   90.00
#
_symmetry.space_group_name_H-M   'P 1'
#
loop_
_entity.id
_entity.type
_entity.pdbx_description
1 polymer ?
#
loop_
_entity_poly.entity_id
_entity_poly.type
_entity_poly.pdbx_seq_one_letter_code
_entity_poly.pdbx_strand_id
1 'polypeptide(L)' 'MEKLELLARIQKLSSLVHSEDLAQYNLSQESLQELRANLDRLTEEYIAAYCDQADFAVMQKTA' A
#
# COMPACT_ATOMS: atom_id res chain seq x y z
N MET A 1 -8.34 6.89 -4.88
CA MET A 1 -7.64 6.06 -5.88
C MET A 1 -8.49 4.83 -6.13
N GLU A 2 -8.58 4.31 -7.35
CA GLU A 2 -9.29 3.04 -7.56
C GLU A 2 -8.50 1.87 -6.95
N LYS A 3 -9.19 0.85 -6.44
CA LYS A 3 -8.58 -0.28 -5.69
C LYS A 3 -7.47 -0.98 -6.48
N LEU A 4 -7.68 -1.18 -7.78
CA LEU A 4 -6.71 -1.82 -8.66
C LEU A 4 -5.46 -0.96 -8.86
N GLU A 5 -5.63 0.36 -8.97
CA GLU A 5 -4.52 1.29 -9.07
C GLU A 5 -3.70 1.32 -7.78
N LEU A 6 -4.38 1.30 -6.63
CA LEU A 6 -3.74 1.26 -5.32
C LEU A 6 -2.94 -0.04 -5.12
N LEU A 7 -3.52 -1.18 -5.49
CA LEU A 7 -2.82 -2.47 -5.47
C LEU A 7 -1.59 -2.48 -6.38
N ALA A 8 -1.71 -1.96 -7.61
CA ALA A 8 -0.59 -1.88 -8.54
C ALA A 8 0.54 -0.99 -8.01
N ARG A 9 0.22 0.11 -7.30
CA ARG A 9 1.21 0.97 -6.65
C ARG A 9 1.91 0.27 -5.49
N ILE A 10 1.17 -0.44 -4.64
CA ILE A 10 1.73 -1.25 -3.53
C ILE A 10 2.70 -2.28 -4.08
N GLN A 11 2.32 -3.01 -5.14
CA GLN A 11 3.18 -4.02 -5.76
C GLN A 11 4.49 -3.41 -6.29
N LYS A 12 4.41 -2.30 -7.02
CA LYS A 12 5.60 -1.60 -7.53
C LYS A 12 6.50 -1.13 -6.40
N LEU A 13 5.95 -0.44 -5.40
CA LEU A 13 6.74 0.09 -4.29
C LEU A 13 7.35 -1.02 -3.44
N SER A 14 6.61 -2.11 -3.20
CA SER A 14 7.13 -3.30 -2.52
C SER A 14 8.30 -3.93 -3.29
N SER A 15 8.18 -4.09 -4.61
CA SER A 15 9.27 -4.62 -5.43
C SER A 15 10.51 -3.72 -5.40
N LEU A 16 10.31 -2.41 -5.30
CA LEU A 16 11.38 -1.43 -5.22
C LEU A 16 12.09 -1.53 -3.87
N VAL A 17 11.35 -1.39 -2.77
CA VAL A 17 11.88 -1.40 -1.38
C VAL A 17 12.63 -2.69 -1.03
N HIS A 18 12.20 -3.82 -1.58
CA HIS A 18 12.83 -5.13 -1.34
C HIS A 18 13.83 -5.53 -2.44
N SER A 19 14.07 -4.68 -3.44
CA SER A 19 15.08 -4.96 -4.46
C SER A 19 16.48 -4.85 -3.86
N GLU A 20 17.32 -5.84 -4.14
CA GLU A 20 18.74 -5.81 -3.83
C GLU A 20 19.47 -4.70 -4.62
N ASP A 21 18.91 -4.27 -5.77
CA ASP A 21 19.44 -3.15 -6.55
C ASP A 21 19.33 -1.82 -5.80
N LEU A 22 18.36 -1.70 -4.89
CA LEU A 22 18.18 -0.46 -4.16
C LEU A 22 19.36 -0.17 -3.21
N ALA A 23 20.06 -1.23 -2.78
CA ALA A 23 21.31 -1.13 -2.04
C ALA A 23 22.49 -0.62 -2.88
N GLN A 24 22.39 -0.66 -4.22
CA GLN A 24 23.38 -0.09 -5.14
C GLN A 24 23.25 1.44 -5.24
N TYR A 25 22.11 2.00 -4.84
CA TYR A 25 21.92 3.44 -4.76
C TYR A 25 22.33 3.92 -3.36
N ASN A 26 23.15 4.96 -3.28
CA ASN A 26 23.54 5.61 -2.02
C ASN A 26 22.38 6.44 -1.44
N LEU A 27 21.24 5.80 -1.16
CA LEU A 27 20.11 6.41 -0.48
C LEU A 27 20.42 6.53 1.00
N SER A 28 20.00 7.64 1.61
CA SER A 28 20.08 7.79 3.05
C SER A 28 19.12 6.79 3.73
N GLN A 29 19.43 6.42 4.98
CA GLN A 29 18.53 5.63 5.80
C GLN A 29 17.16 6.29 5.94
N GLU A 30 17.12 7.62 6.01
CA GLU A 30 15.88 8.41 6.06
C GLU A 30 15.03 8.19 4.80
N SER A 31 15.62 8.28 3.60
CA SER A 31 14.88 8.04 2.35
C SER A 31 14.36 6.59 2.24
N LEU A 32 15.15 5.60 2.71
CA LEU A 32 14.69 4.21 2.77
C LEU A 32 13.52 4.04 3.73
N GLN A 33 13.55 4.75 4.86
CA GLN A 33 12.49 4.73 5.86
C GLN A 33 11.22 5.41 5.34
N GLU A 34 11.33 6.52 4.60
CA GLU A 34 10.20 7.16 3.94
C GLU A 34 9.53 6.27 2.88
N LEU A 35 10.32 5.50 2.11
CA LEU A 35 9.77 4.55 1.14
C LEU A 35 8.95 3.45 1.84
N ARG A 36 9.46 2.92 2.96
CA ARG A 36 8.76 1.92 3.79
C ARG A 36 7.48 2.50 4.41
N ALA A 37 7.57 3.68 5.02
CA ALA A 37 6.41 4.36 5.60
C ALA A 37 5.31 4.63 4.55
N ASN A 38 5.70 4.99 3.32
CA ASN A 38 4.75 5.14 2.23
C ASN A 38 4.11 3.80 1.80
N LEU A 39 4.87 2.71 1.81
CA LEU A 39 4.33 1.38 1.52
C LEU A 39 3.29 0.97 2.56
N ASP A 40 3.58 1.20 3.85
CA ASP A 40 2.66 0.91 4.95
C ASP A 40 1.37 1.74 4.81
N ARG A 41 1.50 3.05 4.59
CA ARG A 41 0.36 3.96 4.39
C ARG A 41 -0.55 3.53 3.24
N LEU A 42 0.02 3.17 2.09
CA LEU A 42 -0.77 2.71 0.94
C LEU A 42 -1.46 1.37 1.22
N THR A 43 -0.82 0.49 1.98
CA THR A 43 -1.38 -0.79 2.39
C THR A 43 -2.55 -0.60 3.35
N GLU A 44 -2.45 0.31 4.31
CA GLU A 44 -3.54 0.70 5.20
C GLU A 44 -4.72 1.30 4.43
N GLU A 45 -4.46 2.21 3.48
CA GLU A 45 -5.50 2.75 2.59
C GLU A 45 -6.21 1.65 1.79
N TYR A 46 -5.47 0.64 1.33
CA TYR A 46 -6.05 -0.49 0.60
C TYR A 46 -6.94 -1.34 1.50
N ILE A 47 -6.49 -1.64 2.71
CA ILE A 47 -7.28 -2.37 3.70
C ILE A 47 -8.56 -1.59 4.03
N ALA A 48 -8.45 -0.29 4.33
CA ALA A 48 -9.58 0.57 4.64
C ALA A 48 -10.62 0.58 3.51
N ALA A 49 -10.17 0.70 2.25
CA ALA A 49 -11.06 0.65 1.09
C ALA A 49 -11.84 -0.68 0.94
N TYR A 50 -11.35 -1.79 1.50
CA TYR A 50 -12.08 -3.06 1.56
C TYR A 50 -12.93 -3.20 2.82
N CYS A 51 -12.44 -2.76 3.98
CA CYS A 51 -13.19 -2.81 5.24
C CYS A 51 -14.41 -1.89 5.24
N ASP A 52 -14.30 -0.65 4.75
CA ASP A 52 -15.43 0.28 4.64
C ASP A 52 -16.55 -0.26 3.72
N GLN A 53 -16.18 -1.09 2.73
CA GLN A 53 -17.16 -1.75 1.86
C GLN A 53 -17.75 -3.03 2.47
N ALA A 54 -17.03 -3.70 3.37
CA ALA A 54 -17.56 -4.85 4.10
C ALA A 54 -18.72 -4.45 5.00
N ASP A 55 -18.64 -3.28 5.64
CA ASP A 55 -19.74 -2.73 6.45
C ASP A 55 -20.97 -2.38 5.61
N PHE A 56 -20.79 -1.84 4.40
CA PHE A 56 -21.90 -1.53 3.49
C PHE A 56 -22.60 -2.79 2.94
N ALA A 57 -21.84 -3.85 2.64
CA ALA A 57 -22.38 -5.12 2.13
C ALA A 57 -23.13 -5.93 3.21
N VAL A 58 -22.73 -5.80 4.48
CA VAL A 58 -23.48 -6.39 5.60
C VAL A 58 -24.79 -5.66 5.80
N MET A 59 -24.79 -4.31 5.79
CA MET A 59 -26.03 -3.53 5.97
C MET A 59 -27.09 -3.80 4.88
N GLN A 60 -26.71 -3.98 3.61
CA GLN A 60 -27.66 -4.29 2.53
C GLN A 60 -28.25 -5.71 2.59
N LYS A 61 -27.62 -6.66 3.28
CA LYS A 61 -28.16 -8.02 3.45
C LYS A 61 -29.15 -8.13 4.62
N THR A 62 -29.24 -7.10 5.44
CA THR A 62 -30.11 -7.03 6.62
C THR A 62 -31.27 -6.03 6.50
N ALA A 63 -31.44 -5.41 5.32
CA ALA A 63 -32.53 -4.49 5.01
C ALA A 63 -33.61 -5.13 4.14
#